data_AF-A0A7C4IUU8-F1
#
_entry.id   AF-A0A7C4IUU8-F1
#
_cell.length_a   1.000
_cell.length_b   1.000
_cell.length_c   1.000
_cell.angle_alpha   90.00
_cell.angle_beta   90.00
_cell.angle_gamma   90.00
#
_symmetry.space_group_name_H-M   'P 1'
#
loop_
_entity.id
_entity.type
_entity.pdbx_description
1 polymer ?
#
loop_
_entity_poly.entity_id
_entity_poly.type
_entity_poly.pdbx_seq_one_letter_code
_entity_poly.pdbx_strand_id
1 'polypeptide(L)'
;MTPSLSHASNRLDPEIRQGIGVLLKNFLEKVLPVIDLESGGEAVRIDEILVGLQAGEQGPGTAAPSAKAEVSTQGYDKLASYKPQEPRLVMFGNFLRHMIQFTEFESEGERVVVDGFRLKNLPFWARYPHPRVLDNFGEICSWCSCDCEICFLKGAEIGYAKRAMLSVAEARTRAKYFSTQKRLGLPVGHAQPGEPFLNPSIMDILRIAREAEPDLLLDITTNADFLTDKVIRELAELKPISMVVSINSANAPLRKKIMRSTHADVGIKAIPLLGEAGIQFIGSIVGPASVPVEDIADTARYLDRYSALQVRLLLPGFTRFHPEEVAFDTPSRWGDIVKTAHRLRQEFSTPIMIQPGFFWNQDISAVLDGVYRNSPAERAGLKFGDRIVEIDGQLIITKAEASDLLRVTPEEKVKHGCFRRSLKIERGEEIFEVELRDDSLLHDDHYPYKPAGYGICDRSFRGNTFGIHLIDGFRLESLKTIKESVDKHPGVRKVLLFTTPLAKNLFAQAMMIVRNSPEFHMDSLEVRVTVAEQTYWGGNIVIGDLHVVQDYIDHIRRLDRGGYRPDLVLIPRSFVGEWGFDVLGRSYLEIERKTGVLVELLTNVRVMM
;
A
#
# COMPACT_ATOMS: atom_id res chain seq x y z
N MET A 1 -30.37 66.47 -16.94
CA MET A 1 -29.79 66.91 -15.65
C MET A 1 -29.30 65.67 -14.91
N THR A 2 -28.00 65.55 -14.70
CA THR A 2 -27.38 64.79 -13.59
C THR A 2 -27.79 65.42 -12.24
N PRO A 3 -27.57 64.81 -11.03
CA PRO A 3 -26.94 63.50 -10.74
C PRO A 3 -27.54 62.65 -9.58
N SER A 4 -27.03 61.40 -9.49
CA SER A 4 -26.48 60.72 -8.29
C SER A 4 -27.42 60.21 -7.17
N LEU A 5 -27.55 58.88 -7.10
CA LEU A 5 -27.55 58.16 -5.83
C LEU A 5 -26.31 57.27 -5.77
N SER A 6 -25.31 57.77 -5.05
CA SER A 6 -24.13 57.06 -4.64
C SER A 6 -24.40 56.26 -3.35
N HIS A 7 -23.63 55.18 -3.21
CA HIS A 7 -23.25 54.53 -1.95
C HIS A 7 -24.30 53.75 -1.14
N ALA A 8 -24.33 52.45 -1.42
CA ALA A 8 -24.34 51.43 -0.37
C ALA A 8 -23.37 50.28 -0.71
N SER A 9 -22.22 50.62 -1.29
CA SER A 9 -21.02 49.77 -1.29
C SER A 9 -20.22 50.09 -0.01
N ASN A 10 -19.89 49.06 0.78
CA ASN A 10 -18.86 49.02 1.84
C ASN A 10 -19.41 48.49 3.16
N ARG A 11 -19.25 47.19 3.40
CA ARG A 11 -19.17 46.63 4.76
C ARG A 11 -17.81 45.96 5.02
N LEU A 12 -16.77 46.47 4.38
CA LEU A 12 -15.37 46.22 4.72
C LEU A 12 -14.63 47.54 4.55
N ASP A 13 -13.75 47.83 5.50
CA ASP A 13 -12.85 48.97 5.44
C ASP A 13 -12.05 48.92 4.11
N PRO A 14 -11.89 50.05 3.39
CA PRO A 14 -11.04 50.13 2.20
C PRO A 14 -9.64 49.54 2.39
N GLU A 15 -9.05 49.68 3.58
CA GLU A 15 -7.75 49.07 3.93
C GLU A 15 -7.82 47.55 3.94
N ILE A 16 -8.92 46.98 4.44
CA ILE A 16 -9.12 45.52 4.46
C ILE A 16 -9.30 44.98 3.04
N ARG A 17 -10.03 45.69 2.17
CA ARG A 17 -10.18 45.31 0.76
C ARG A 17 -8.86 45.33 0.00
N GLN A 18 -8.06 46.38 0.21
CA GLN A 18 -6.73 46.48 -0.36
C GLN A 18 -5.81 45.36 0.18
N GLY A 19 -5.88 45.07 1.47
CA GLY A 19 -5.14 43.97 2.10
C GLY A 19 -5.48 42.59 1.52
N ILE A 20 -6.77 42.29 1.34
CA ILE A 20 -7.25 41.04 0.72
C ILE A 20 -6.78 40.94 -0.73
N GLY A 21 -6.89 42.02 -1.51
CA GLY A 21 -6.45 42.06 -2.91
C GLY A 21 -4.93 41.83 -3.05
N VAL A 22 -4.12 42.46 -2.19
CA VAL A 22 -2.65 42.26 -2.18
C VAL A 22 -2.29 40.83 -1.78
N LEU A 23 -2.94 40.28 -0.76
CA LEU A 23 -2.70 38.90 -0.31
C LEU A 23 -3.06 37.89 -1.40
N LEU A 24 -4.18 38.08 -2.08
CA LEU A 24 -4.61 37.23 -3.20
C LEU A 24 -3.63 37.30 -4.36
N LYS A 25 -3.25 38.52 -4.78
CA LYS A 25 -2.31 38.73 -5.87
C LYS A 25 -0.98 38.04 -5.56
N ASN A 26 -0.42 38.25 -4.37
CA ASN A 26 0.82 37.61 -3.95
C ASN A 26 0.74 36.08 -3.91
N PHE A 27 -0.42 35.53 -3.55
CA PHE A 27 -0.64 34.09 -3.58
C PHE A 27 -0.73 33.56 -5.02
N LEU A 28 -1.56 34.18 -5.85
CA LEU A 28 -1.78 33.75 -7.24
C LEU A 28 -0.50 33.90 -8.07
N GLU A 29 0.30 34.94 -7.86
CA GLU A 29 1.63 35.08 -8.48
C GLU A 29 2.56 33.89 -8.17
N LYS A 30 2.41 33.28 -6.98
CA LYS A 30 3.20 32.11 -6.57
C LYS A 30 2.58 30.78 -7.01
N VAL A 31 1.27 30.74 -7.22
CA VAL A 31 0.51 29.49 -7.45
C VAL A 31 0.15 29.27 -8.93
N LEU A 32 -0.26 30.31 -9.66
CA LEU A 32 -0.54 30.24 -11.10
C LEU A 32 0.63 29.78 -11.99
N PRO A 33 1.91 29.89 -11.58
CA PRO A 33 3.01 29.24 -12.32
C PRO A 33 2.97 27.71 -12.28
N VAL A 34 2.28 27.11 -11.30
CA VAL A 34 2.27 25.66 -11.06
C VAL A 34 0.88 25.01 -11.15
N ILE A 35 -0.18 25.81 -11.31
CA ILE A 35 -1.54 25.34 -11.62
C ILE A 35 -2.19 26.21 -12.69
N ASP A 36 -3.11 25.64 -13.46
CA ASP A 36 -4.08 26.39 -14.26
C ASP A 36 -5.44 26.31 -13.56
N LEU A 37 -6.10 27.46 -13.39
CA LEU A 37 -7.47 27.50 -12.87
C LEU A 37 -8.44 26.99 -13.95
N GLU A 38 -9.57 26.44 -13.52
CA GLU A 38 -10.58 25.88 -14.42
C GLU A 38 -11.98 26.40 -14.15
N SER A 39 -12.79 26.41 -15.21
CA SER A 39 -14.23 26.64 -15.18
C SER A 39 -14.90 25.60 -16.07
N GLY A 40 -15.77 24.75 -15.52
CA GLY A 40 -16.48 23.72 -16.29
C GLY A 40 -15.56 22.67 -16.91
N GLY A 41 -14.37 22.47 -16.35
CA GLY A 41 -13.36 21.52 -16.84
C GLY A 41 -12.41 22.07 -17.91
N GLU A 42 -12.56 23.33 -18.32
CA GLU A 42 -11.64 24.01 -19.24
C GLU A 42 -10.71 24.95 -18.49
N ALA A 43 -9.45 25.02 -18.93
CA ALA A 43 -8.46 25.92 -18.32
C ALA A 43 -8.80 27.37 -18.69
N VAL A 44 -8.82 28.25 -17.69
CA VAL A 44 -9.17 29.67 -17.85
C VAL A 44 -7.96 30.55 -17.55
N ARG A 45 -7.74 31.55 -18.41
CA ARG A 45 -6.72 32.57 -18.20
C ARG A 45 -7.33 33.75 -17.44
N ILE A 46 -6.84 34.04 -16.25
CA ILE A 46 -7.31 35.20 -15.49
C ILE A 46 -6.55 36.44 -15.95
N ASP A 47 -7.28 37.40 -16.50
CA ASP A 47 -6.74 38.68 -16.94
C ASP A 47 -6.88 39.75 -15.84
N GLU A 48 -8.02 39.76 -15.13
CA GLU A 48 -8.27 40.65 -14.00
C GLU A 48 -8.90 39.93 -12.79
N ILE A 49 -8.66 40.49 -11.60
CA ILE A 49 -9.22 40.01 -10.32
C ILE A 49 -9.92 41.17 -9.64
N LEU A 50 -11.24 41.09 -9.53
CA LEU A 50 -12.06 42.11 -8.90
C LEU A 50 -12.40 41.68 -7.47
N VAL A 51 -12.10 42.51 -6.47
CA VAL A 51 -12.44 42.24 -5.07
C VAL A 51 -13.82 42.82 -4.76
N GLY A 52 -14.84 41.96 -4.73
CA GLY A 52 -16.23 42.32 -4.48
C GLY A 52 -16.86 41.39 -3.44
N LEU A 53 -17.61 41.96 -2.49
CA LEU A 53 -18.51 41.13 -1.66
C LEU A 53 -19.66 40.66 -2.54
N GLN A 54 -19.92 39.36 -2.61
CA GLN A 54 -21.24 38.90 -3.04
C GLN A 54 -22.29 39.55 -2.12
N ALA A 55 -23.11 40.43 -2.69
CA ALA A 55 -24.24 41.01 -1.97
C ALA A 55 -25.18 39.87 -1.58
N GLY A 56 -25.51 39.77 -0.29
CA GLY A 56 -26.57 38.90 0.15
C GLY A 56 -27.90 39.39 -0.39
N GLU A 57 -28.31 38.90 -1.56
CA GLU A 57 -29.71 38.81 -1.97
C GLU A 57 -30.07 37.33 -2.08
N GLN A 58 -30.46 36.73 -0.95
CA GLN A 58 -31.41 35.61 -1.01
C GLN A 58 -32.81 36.22 -1.14
N GLY A 59 -33.20 36.54 -2.37
CA GLY A 59 -34.62 36.64 -2.74
C GLY A 59 -35.22 35.23 -2.93
N PRO A 60 -36.52 35.01 -2.68
CA PRO A 60 -37.10 33.68 -2.70
C PRO A 60 -37.15 33.13 -4.14
N GLY A 61 -36.32 32.11 -4.41
CA GLY A 61 -36.20 31.40 -5.68
C GLY A 61 -35.05 31.98 -6.52
N THR A 62 -33.85 31.41 -6.53
CA THR A 62 -33.48 30.01 -6.66
C THR A 62 -32.62 29.55 -5.49
N ALA A 63 -32.84 28.30 -5.07
CA ALA A 63 -32.11 27.65 -3.99
C ALA A 63 -30.61 27.98 -4.01
N ALA A 64 -30.03 28.22 -2.82
CA ALA A 64 -28.61 27.93 -2.57
C ALA A 64 -28.28 26.63 -3.33
N PRO A 65 -27.15 26.52 -4.04
CA PRO A 65 -26.83 25.28 -4.73
C PRO A 65 -26.95 24.21 -3.66
N SER A 66 -28.02 23.44 -3.80
CA SER A 66 -28.34 22.41 -2.86
C SER A 66 -27.10 21.53 -2.83
N ALA A 67 -26.92 20.76 -1.76
CA ALA A 67 -26.00 19.64 -1.73
C ALA A 67 -26.30 18.55 -2.80
N LYS A 68 -26.92 18.94 -3.93
CA LYS A 68 -27.20 18.22 -5.16
C LYS A 68 -26.95 19.17 -6.34
N ALA A 69 -25.70 19.56 -6.53
CA ALA A 69 -25.15 19.69 -7.87
C ALA A 69 -24.03 18.66 -7.92
N GLU A 70 -24.38 17.43 -8.30
CA GLU A 70 -23.46 16.59 -9.06
C GLU A 70 -23.17 17.35 -10.35
N VAL A 71 -22.33 18.39 -10.26
CA VAL A 71 -21.68 18.98 -11.41
C VAL A 71 -20.87 17.84 -11.98
N SER A 72 -21.38 17.27 -13.08
CA SER A 72 -20.74 16.31 -13.97
C SER A 72 -19.26 16.09 -13.65
N THR A 73 -18.95 15.15 -12.75
CA THR A 73 -17.56 14.85 -12.35
C THR A 73 -16.92 13.98 -13.43
N GLN A 74 -16.62 14.58 -14.57
CA GLN A 74 -15.61 14.02 -15.45
C GLN A 74 -14.27 14.04 -14.71
N GLY A 75 -13.85 12.89 -14.17
CA GLY A 75 -12.44 12.52 -14.05
C GLY A 75 -11.57 13.08 -12.92
N TYR A 76 -11.96 14.12 -12.18
CA TYR A 76 -11.06 14.73 -11.17
C TYR A 76 -10.98 13.96 -9.84
N ASP A 77 -9.76 13.92 -9.27
CA ASP A 77 -9.54 13.44 -7.93
C ASP A 77 -10.06 14.43 -6.87
N LYS A 78 -10.56 13.92 -5.75
CA LYS A 78 -10.89 14.79 -4.60
C LYS A 78 -9.61 15.33 -4.00
N LEU A 79 -9.56 16.64 -3.74
CA LEU A 79 -8.37 17.30 -3.17
C LEU A 79 -7.88 16.68 -1.86
N ALA A 80 -8.80 16.22 -1.00
CA ALA A 80 -8.48 15.57 0.26
C ALA A 80 -7.63 14.30 0.10
N SER A 81 -7.71 13.62 -1.05
CA SER A 81 -6.90 12.43 -1.35
C SER A 81 -5.40 12.73 -1.38
N TYR A 82 -5.00 13.96 -1.74
CA TYR A 82 -3.59 14.35 -1.80
C TYR A 82 -3.03 14.77 -0.44
N LYS A 83 -3.84 14.88 0.62
CA LYS A 83 -3.36 15.36 1.92
C LYS A 83 -2.15 14.57 2.47
N PRO A 84 -2.09 13.22 2.40
CA PRO A 84 -0.94 12.47 2.89
C PRO A 84 0.32 12.60 2.02
N GLN A 85 0.17 12.75 0.69
CA GLN A 85 1.28 12.72 -0.28
C GLN A 85 1.76 14.11 -0.70
N GLU A 86 0.85 15.08 -0.75
CA GLU A 86 1.10 16.45 -1.17
C GLU A 86 0.10 17.44 -0.51
N PRO A 87 0.29 17.77 0.78
CA PRO A 87 -0.62 18.65 1.52
C PRO A 87 -0.67 20.08 0.98
N ARG A 88 0.31 20.54 0.18
CA ARG A 88 0.29 21.90 -0.40
C ARG A 88 -0.83 22.04 -1.42
N LEU A 89 -1.21 20.98 -2.14
CA LEU A 89 -2.37 21.03 -3.03
C LEU A 89 -3.66 21.31 -2.25
N VAL A 90 -3.82 20.67 -1.08
CA VAL A 90 -4.95 20.93 -0.17
C VAL A 90 -4.95 22.37 0.31
N MET A 91 -3.78 22.90 0.67
CA MET A 91 -3.62 24.31 1.01
C MET A 91 -4.05 25.22 -0.15
N PHE A 92 -3.66 24.90 -1.39
CA PHE A 92 -4.02 25.69 -2.57
C PHE A 92 -5.53 25.73 -2.78
N GLY A 93 -6.18 24.57 -2.85
CA GLY A 93 -7.63 24.52 -3.07
C GLY A 93 -8.43 25.08 -1.90
N ASN A 94 -7.96 24.93 -0.65
CA ASN A 94 -8.60 25.59 0.48
C ASN A 94 -8.46 27.10 0.39
N PHE A 95 -7.27 27.63 0.07
CA PHE A 95 -7.09 29.06 -0.11
C PHE A 95 -8.00 29.60 -1.22
N LEU A 96 -7.97 28.98 -2.41
CA LEU A 96 -8.84 29.35 -3.54
C LEU A 96 -10.32 29.36 -3.13
N ARG A 97 -10.81 28.31 -2.45
CA ARG A 97 -12.21 28.21 -2.00
C ARG A 97 -12.64 29.35 -1.07
N HIS A 98 -11.75 29.83 -0.21
CA HIS A 98 -12.08 30.97 0.65
C HIS A 98 -12.02 32.29 -0.14
N MET A 99 -11.05 32.43 -1.04
CA MET A 99 -10.86 33.68 -1.78
C MET A 99 -11.95 33.95 -2.80
N ILE A 100 -12.45 32.93 -3.50
CA ILE A 100 -13.55 33.06 -4.47
C ILE A 100 -14.86 33.58 -3.84
N GLN A 101 -14.99 33.56 -2.51
CA GLN A 101 -16.14 34.15 -1.80
C GLN A 101 -16.09 35.69 -1.75
N PHE A 102 -14.91 36.26 -1.97
CA PHE A 102 -14.64 37.70 -1.86
C PHE A 102 -14.11 38.31 -3.17
N THR A 103 -13.98 37.50 -4.22
CA THR A 103 -13.40 37.93 -5.49
C THR A 103 -14.13 37.38 -6.70
N GLU A 104 -14.20 38.17 -7.76
CA GLU A 104 -14.64 37.77 -9.09
C GLU A 104 -13.42 37.72 -10.01
N PHE A 105 -13.36 36.68 -10.84
CA PHE A 105 -12.31 36.51 -11.84
C PHE A 105 -12.85 36.92 -13.20
N GLU A 106 -12.05 37.63 -13.99
CA GLU A 106 -12.37 37.96 -15.37
C GLU A 106 -11.35 37.34 -16.33
N SER A 107 -11.86 36.86 -17.46
CA SER A 107 -11.10 36.34 -18.60
C SER A 107 -11.68 36.95 -19.86
N GLU A 108 -10.85 37.60 -20.68
CA GLU A 108 -11.29 38.28 -21.91
C GLU A 108 -12.44 39.30 -21.69
N GLY A 109 -12.51 39.90 -20.51
CA GLY A 109 -13.55 40.87 -20.12
C GLY A 109 -14.88 40.25 -19.68
N GLU A 110 -14.96 38.92 -19.61
CA GLU A 110 -16.14 38.20 -19.14
C GLU A 110 -15.87 37.57 -17.76
N ARG A 111 -16.92 37.52 -16.93
CA ARG A 111 -16.85 36.90 -15.61
C ARG A 111 -16.68 35.38 -15.73
N VAL A 112 -15.70 34.84 -15.01
CA VAL A 112 -15.41 33.41 -14.94
C VAL A 112 -15.68 32.85 -13.55
N VAL A 113 -16.33 31.68 -13.49
CA VAL A 113 -16.57 30.94 -12.25
C VAL A 113 -15.52 29.85 -12.12
N VAL A 114 -14.53 30.07 -11.26
CA VAL A 114 -13.49 29.06 -11.00
C VAL A 114 -14.05 27.95 -10.12
N ASP A 115 -14.11 26.72 -10.64
CA ASP A 115 -14.62 25.53 -9.96
C ASP A 115 -13.56 24.44 -9.74
N GLY A 116 -12.39 24.58 -10.35
CA GLY A 116 -11.30 23.61 -10.27
C GLY A 116 -9.93 24.19 -10.57
N PHE A 117 -8.92 23.31 -10.55
CA PHE A 117 -7.59 23.60 -11.08
C PHE A 117 -6.91 22.31 -11.53
N ARG A 118 -6.07 22.41 -12.57
CA ARG A 118 -5.15 21.35 -13.00
C ARG A 118 -3.71 21.71 -12.72
N LEU A 119 -2.85 20.70 -12.56
CA LEU A 119 -1.42 20.94 -12.40
C LEU A 119 -0.83 21.47 -13.71
N LYS A 120 -0.12 22.59 -13.61
CA LYS A 120 0.66 23.17 -14.70
C LYS A 120 2.12 22.78 -14.54
N ASN A 121 2.86 22.77 -15.64
CA ASN A 121 4.29 22.46 -15.64
C ASN A 121 4.56 21.08 -14.99
N LEU A 122 3.92 20.03 -15.52
CA LEU A 122 4.05 18.66 -15.00
C LEU A 122 5.50 18.16 -14.77
N PRO A 123 6.54 18.57 -15.54
CA PRO A 123 7.93 18.27 -15.19
C PRO A 123 8.36 18.74 -13.78
N PHE A 124 7.82 19.87 -13.30
CA PHE A 124 8.06 20.35 -11.93
C PHE A 124 7.51 19.37 -10.89
N TRP A 125 6.34 18.79 -11.16
CA TRP A 125 5.65 17.86 -10.29
C TRP A 125 6.16 16.42 -10.38
N ALA A 126 6.91 16.06 -11.43
CA ALA A 126 7.42 14.70 -11.67
C ALA A 126 8.59 14.31 -10.74
N ARG A 127 8.38 14.38 -9.42
CA ARG A 127 9.40 14.23 -8.38
C ARG A 127 9.01 13.25 -7.26
N TYR A 128 7.88 12.57 -7.41
CA TYR A 128 7.38 11.66 -6.38
C TYR A 128 7.89 10.25 -6.66
N PRO A 129 8.42 9.54 -5.64
CA PRO A 129 8.95 8.21 -5.82
C PRO A 129 7.84 7.20 -6.12
N HIS A 130 8.00 6.45 -7.20
CA HIS A 130 7.10 5.38 -7.62
C HIS A 130 7.94 4.19 -8.10
N PRO A 131 7.80 3.00 -7.48
CA PRO A 131 8.59 1.83 -7.86
C PRO A 131 8.37 1.41 -9.31
N ARG A 132 7.15 1.54 -9.85
CA ARG A 132 6.77 1.15 -11.21
C ARG A 132 5.83 2.19 -11.83
N VAL A 133 5.70 2.16 -13.15
CA VAL A 133 4.78 3.03 -13.88
C VAL A 133 3.32 2.81 -13.46
N LEU A 134 2.93 1.57 -13.12
CA LEU A 134 1.60 1.26 -12.59
C LEU A 134 1.34 1.96 -11.24
N ASP A 135 2.35 2.07 -10.37
CA ASP A 135 2.20 2.78 -9.09
C ASP A 135 2.00 4.29 -9.33
N ASN A 136 2.66 4.84 -10.35
CA ASN A 136 2.48 6.23 -10.78
C ASN A 136 1.10 6.50 -11.40
N PHE A 137 0.36 5.49 -11.86
CA PHE A 137 -1.03 5.59 -12.31
C PHE A 137 -2.03 5.74 -11.14
N GLY A 138 -1.65 5.25 -9.96
CA GLY A 138 -2.55 5.07 -8.81
C GLY A 138 -3.67 4.07 -9.08
N GLU A 139 -4.75 4.14 -8.30
CA GLU A 139 -5.87 3.19 -8.44
C GLU A 139 -6.53 3.26 -9.83
N ILE A 140 -6.53 2.13 -10.54
CA ILE A 140 -7.16 2.02 -11.87
C ILE A 140 -8.69 2.19 -11.76
N CYS A 141 -9.26 1.75 -10.65
CA CYS A 141 -10.68 1.80 -10.35
C CYS A 141 -10.90 1.81 -8.83
N SER A 142 -11.71 2.74 -8.30
CA SER A 142 -12.14 2.76 -6.89
C SER A 142 -13.48 2.07 -6.64
N TRP A 143 -14.08 1.47 -7.66
CA TRP A 143 -15.34 0.74 -7.56
C TRP A 143 -15.07 -0.75 -7.56
N CYS A 144 -15.89 -1.52 -6.86
CA CYS A 144 -15.76 -2.96 -6.77
C CYS A 144 -17.11 -3.61 -7.11
N SER A 145 -17.06 -4.76 -7.81
CA SER A 145 -18.25 -5.57 -8.10
C SER A 145 -18.66 -6.48 -6.96
N CYS A 146 -17.83 -6.59 -5.94
CA CYS A 146 -18.05 -7.39 -4.74
C CYS A 146 -18.33 -6.49 -3.53
N ASP A 147 -19.04 -7.06 -2.56
CA ASP A 147 -19.33 -6.47 -1.24
C ASP A 147 -18.92 -7.47 -0.14
N CYS A 148 -17.64 -7.85 -0.14
CA CYS A 148 -17.12 -8.94 0.69
C CYS A 148 -17.40 -8.75 2.18
N GLU A 149 -17.78 -9.81 2.89
CA GLU A 149 -18.15 -9.82 4.31
C GLU A 149 -17.13 -9.09 5.21
N ILE A 150 -15.85 -9.39 5.03
CA ILE A 150 -14.71 -8.83 5.79
C ILE A 150 -13.85 -7.87 4.93
N CYS A 151 -14.48 -7.15 4.00
CA CYS A 151 -13.78 -6.10 3.26
C CYS A 151 -13.34 -5.01 4.23
N PHE A 152 -12.03 -4.72 4.33
CA PHE A 152 -11.51 -3.73 5.26
C PHE A 152 -12.06 -2.30 5.04
N LEU A 153 -12.64 -2.04 3.86
CA LEU A 153 -13.32 -0.79 3.52
C LEU A 153 -14.73 -0.67 4.11
N LYS A 154 -15.30 -1.73 4.70
CA LYS A 154 -16.65 -1.70 5.27
C LYS A 154 -16.70 -0.88 6.54
N GLY A 155 -17.63 0.08 6.54
CA GLY A 155 -18.01 0.92 7.68
C GLY A 155 -16.93 1.91 8.15
N ALA A 156 -15.68 1.79 7.69
CA ALA A 156 -14.61 2.69 8.11
C ALA A 156 -14.91 4.11 7.63
N GLU A 157 -14.98 5.05 8.56
CA GLU A 157 -15.08 6.49 8.25
C GLU A 157 -13.78 7.06 7.64
N ILE A 158 -12.79 6.20 7.37
CA ILE A 158 -11.68 6.55 6.49
C ILE A 158 -12.25 6.68 5.09
N GLY A 159 -12.79 7.87 4.80
CA GLY A 159 -13.30 8.26 3.50
C GLY A 159 -12.16 8.38 2.50
N TYR A 160 -11.49 7.26 2.20
CA TYR A 160 -10.65 7.16 1.03
C TYR A 160 -11.47 7.67 -0.13
N ALA A 161 -10.97 8.72 -0.75
CA ALA A 161 -11.69 9.34 -1.83
C ALA A 161 -11.85 8.29 -2.92
N LYS A 162 -13.10 7.98 -3.28
CA LYS A 162 -13.33 7.33 -4.56
C LYS A 162 -12.84 8.29 -5.64
N ARG A 163 -11.94 7.80 -6.49
CA ARG A 163 -11.59 8.48 -7.73
C ARG A 163 -12.38 7.91 -8.88
N ALA A 164 -12.48 8.68 -9.95
CA ALA A 164 -13.02 8.20 -11.21
C ALA A 164 -12.15 7.04 -11.74
N MET A 165 -12.72 6.22 -12.63
CA MET A 165 -11.96 5.23 -13.37
C MET A 165 -10.83 5.92 -14.14
N LEU A 166 -9.62 5.39 -14.04
CA LEU A 166 -8.46 5.94 -14.75
C LEU A 166 -8.74 5.96 -16.26
N SER A 167 -8.59 7.12 -16.88
CA SER A 167 -8.77 7.27 -18.32
C SER A 167 -7.48 6.93 -19.08
N VAL A 168 -7.60 6.58 -20.36
CA VAL A 168 -6.46 6.39 -21.26
C VAL A 168 -5.61 7.67 -21.36
N ALA A 169 -6.25 8.84 -21.41
CA ALA A 169 -5.56 10.13 -21.49
C ALA A 169 -4.72 10.42 -20.24
N GLU A 170 -5.26 10.13 -19.05
CA GLU A 170 -4.54 10.29 -17.79
C GLU A 170 -3.39 9.27 -17.68
N ALA A 171 -3.63 8.01 -18.05
CA ALA A 171 -2.59 6.98 -18.07
C ALA A 171 -1.43 7.37 -19.01
N ARG A 172 -1.72 7.87 -20.22
CA ARG A 172 -0.69 8.36 -21.15
C ARG A 172 0.08 9.56 -20.58
N THR A 173 -0.61 10.50 -19.95
CA THR A 173 0.02 11.65 -19.31
C THR A 173 0.97 11.21 -18.20
N ARG A 174 0.51 10.33 -17.31
CA ARG A 174 1.32 9.81 -16.21
C ARG A 174 2.52 9.01 -16.72
N ALA A 175 2.34 8.16 -17.73
CA ALA A 175 3.43 7.41 -18.35
C ALA A 175 4.50 8.34 -18.96
N LYS A 176 4.08 9.40 -19.66
CA LYS A 176 4.98 10.41 -20.25
C LYS A 176 5.86 11.10 -19.21
N TYR A 177 5.35 11.34 -18.01
CA TYR A 177 6.07 12.03 -16.93
C TYR A 177 6.71 11.07 -15.90
N PHE A 178 6.69 9.77 -16.17
CA PHE A 178 7.38 8.80 -15.33
C PHE A 178 8.82 8.58 -15.83
N SER A 179 9.78 8.68 -14.93
CA SER A 179 11.18 8.31 -15.20
C SER A 179 11.45 6.91 -14.68
N THR A 180 11.63 5.96 -15.59
CA THR A 180 11.99 4.56 -15.28
C THR A 180 13.36 4.45 -14.59
N GLN A 181 14.31 5.29 -15.00
CA GLN A 181 15.65 5.34 -14.41
C GLN A 181 15.64 5.91 -12.99
N LYS A 182 14.93 7.02 -12.76
CA LYS A 182 14.91 7.69 -11.44
C LYS A 182 13.83 7.15 -10.50
N ARG A 183 12.87 6.37 -11.03
CA ARG A 183 11.67 5.92 -10.31
C ARG A 183 10.88 7.09 -9.74
N LEU A 184 10.76 8.16 -10.53
CA LEU A 184 10.03 9.38 -10.15
C LEU A 184 8.88 9.64 -11.12
N GLY A 185 7.76 10.12 -10.60
CA GLY A 185 6.57 10.47 -11.38
C GLY A 185 5.72 11.56 -10.72
N LEU A 186 4.47 11.66 -11.15
CA LEU A 186 3.52 12.68 -10.70
C LEU A 186 2.94 12.33 -9.32
N PRO A 187 2.43 13.31 -8.56
CA PRO A 187 1.73 13.01 -7.32
C PRO A 187 0.51 12.13 -7.61
N VAL A 188 0.22 11.21 -6.69
CA VAL A 188 -0.94 10.32 -6.75
C VAL A 188 -1.76 10.57 -5.48
N GLY A 189 -3.03 10.91 -5.64
CA GLY A 189 -3.95 11.02 -4.53
C GLY A 189 -4.25 9.64 -3.93
N HIS A 190 -4.34 9.57 -2.60
CA HIS A 190 -4.75 8.37 -1.91
C HIS A 190 -6.22 8.06 -2.20
N ALA A 191 -6.45 7.01 -2.98
CA ALA A 191 -7.79 6.62 -3.40
C ALA A 191 -8.19 5.28 -2.82
N GLN A 192 -9.50 5.06 -2.76
CA GLN A 192 -10.03 3.76 -2.35
C GLN A 192 -9.64 2.70 -3.40
N PRO A 193 -9.09 1.54 -2.99
CA PRO A 193 -8.87 0.46 -3.93
C PRO A 193 -10.20 -0.17 -4.37
N GLY A 194 -10.22 -0.69 -5.59
CA GLY A 194 -11.40 -1.32 -6.19
C GLY A 194 -11.02 -2.51 -7.07
N GLU A 195 -11.94 -2.91 -7.94
CA GLU A 195 -11.76 -3.98 -8.92
C GLU A 195 -11.23 -3.39 -10.23
N PRO A 196 -9.98 -3.66 -10.62
CA PRO A 196 -9.38 -3.06 -11.82
C PRO A 196 -10.16 -3.37 -13.11
N PHE A 197 -10.71 -4.58 -13.25
CA PHE A 197 -11.42 -5.01 -14.46
C PHE A 197 -12.84 -4.44 -14.60
N LEU A 198 -13.31 -3.66 -13.62
CA LEU A 198 -14.48 -2.80 -13.83
C LEU A 198 -14.17 -1.59 -14.73
N ASN A 199 -12.90 -1.21 -14.88
CA ASN A 199 -12.51 -0.15 -15.78
C ASN A 199 -12.51 -0.70 -17.23
N PRO A 200 -13.41 -0.23 -18.12
CA PRO A 200 -13.49 -0.75 -19.49
C PRO A 200 -12.22 -0.50 -20.31
N SER A 201 -11.38 0.45 -19.89
CA SER A 201 -10.12 0.80 -20.55
C SER A 201 -8.91 0.07 -19.97
N ILE A 202 -9.11 -0.91 -19.08
CA ILE A 202 -8.01 -1.63 -18.39
C ILE A 202 -6.96 -2.16 -19.37
N MET A 203 -7.37 -2.76 -20.48
CA MET A 203 -6.44 -3.34 -21.45
C MET A 203 -5.55 -2.28 -22.10
N ASP A 204 -6.10 -1.12 -22.45
CA ASP A 204 -5.32 -0.01 -23.00
C ASP A 204 -4.39 0.61 -21.96
N ILE A 205 -4.82 0.70 -20.70
CA ILE A 205 -3.98 1.18 -19.60
C ILE A 205 -2.79 0.24 -19.38
N LEU A 206 -3.01 -1.08 -19.40
CA LEU A 206 -1.93 -2.06 -19.27
C LEU A 206 -0.99 -2.05 -20.48
N ARG A 207 -1.50 -1.82 -21.71
CA ARG A 207 -0.66 -1.59 -22.90
C ARG A 207 0.23 -0.36 -22.73
N ILE A 208 -0.30 0.75 -22.22
CA ILE A 208 0.50 1.96 -21.93
C ILE A 208 1.58 1.67 -20.87
N ALA A 209 1.27 0.89 -19.84
CA ALA A 209 2.26 0.48 -18.85
C ALA A 209 3.38 -0.37 -19.48
N ARG A 210 3.02 -1.33 -20.35
CA ARG A 210 3.99 -2.15 -21.11
C ARG A 210 4.83 -1.31 -22.06
N GLU A 211 4.25 -0.33 -22.75
CA GLU A 211 4.98 0.62 -23.62
C GLU A 211 6.02 1.41 -22.82
N ALA A 212 5.67 1.86 -21.61
CA ALA A 212 6.55 2.64 -20.75
C ALA A 212 7.66 1.80 -20.08
N GLU A 213 7.37 0.55 -19.71
CA GLU A 213 8.32 -0.40 -19.13
C GLU A 213 8.21 -1.79 -19.78
N PRO A 214 8.92 -2.03 -20.89
CA PRO A 214 8.79 -3.27 -21.70
C PRO A 214 9.05 -4.57 -20.95
N ASP A 215 9.93 -4.55 -19.94
CA ASP A 215 10.30 -5.75 -19.15
C ASP A 215 9.55 -5.84 -17.81
N LEU A 216 8.56 -4.97 -17.56
CA LEU A 216 7.84 -4.95 -16.28
C LEU A 216 6.94 -6.18 -16.14
N LEU A 217 7.07 -6.94 -15.04
CA LEU A 217 6.01 -7.87 -14.65
C LEU A 217 4.79 -7.07 -14.21
N LEU A 218 3.73 -7.08 -15.01
CA LEU A 218 2.46 -6.46 -14.64
C LEU A 218 1.78 -7.35 -13.58
N ASP A 219 1.73 -6.93 -12.31
CA ASP A 219 1.10 -7.71 -11.22
C ASP A 219 -0.24 -7.07 -10.84
N ILE A 220 -1.35 -7.74 -11.15
CA ILE A 220 -2.71 -7.22 -11.00
C ILE A 220 -3.49 -8.07 -9.99
N THR A 221 -4.05 -7.43 -8.98
CA THR A 221 -4.98 -8.08 -8.03
C THR A 221 -6.42 -7.88 -8.47
N THR A 222 -7.20 -8.95 -8.49
CA THR A 222 -8.61 -8.94 -8.93
C THR A 222 -9.46 -9.90 -8.11
N ASN A 223 -10.74 -9.58 -7.96
CA ASN A 223 -11.77 -10.51 -7.48
C ASN A 223 -12.17 -11.54 -8.55
N ALA A 224 -11.77 -11.33 -9.81
CA ALA A 224 -12.00 -12.17 -11.00
C ALA A 224 -13.46 -12.27 -11.50
N ASP A 225 -14.37 -11.40 -11.08
CA ASP A 225 -15.75 -11.35 -11.61
C ASP A 225 -15.80 -11.08 -13.12
N PHE A 226 -14.81 -10.36 -13.67
CA PHE A 226 -14.72 -10.00 -15.09
C PHE A 226 -13.59 -10.71 -15.85
N LEU A 227 -12.93 -11.68 -15.21
CA LEU A 227 -11.79 -12.40 -15.79
C LEU A 227 -12.27 -13.53 -16.72
N THR A 228 -12.98 -13.14 -17.78
CA THR A 228 -13.53 -14.05 -18.80
C THR A 228 -12.43 -14.63 -19.71
N ASP A 229 -12.74 -15.71 -20.45
CA ASP A 229 -11.82 -16.27 -21.47
C ASP A 229 -11.30 -15.20 -22.44
N LYS A 230 -12.19 -14.33 -22.94
CA LYS A 230 -11.81 -13.22 -23.81
C LYS A 230 -10.75 -12.32 -23.14
N VAL A 231 -11.01 -11.88 -21.91
CA VAL A 231 -10.09 -11.01 -21.17
C VAL A 231 -8.75 -11.72 -20.92
N ILE A 232 -8.78 -13.01 -20.54
CA ILE A 232 -7.56 -13.81 -20.31
C ILE A 232 -6.72 -13.93 -21.59
N ARG A 233 -7.34 -14.12 -22.76
CA ARG A 233 -6.62 -14.14 -24.03
C ARG A 233 -5.95 -12.80 -24.34
N GLU A 234 -6.65 -11.69 -24.12
CA GLU A 234 -6.05 -10.36 -24.30
C GLU A 234 -4.92 -10.08 -23.27
N LEU A 235 -5.05 -10.56 -22.03
CA LEU A 235 -3.99 -10.46 -21.02
C LEU A 235 -2.75 -11.28 -21.41
N ALA A 236 -2.93 -12.43 -22.08
CA ALA A 236 -1.82 -13.27 -22.52
C ALA A 236 -0.91 -12.57 -23.53
N GLU A 237 -1.43 -11.60 -24.30
CA GLU A 237 -0.65 -10.76 -25.21
C GLU A 237 0.25 -9.75 -24.47
N LEU A 238 -0.01 -9.51 -23.17
CA LEU A 238 0.72 -8.56 -22.33
C LEU A 238 1.78 -9.20 -21.44
N LYS A 239 2.10 -10.48 -21.65
CA LYS A 239 3.17 -11.17 -20.92
C LYS A 239 4.49 -10.37 -20.99
N PRO A 240 5.26 -10.33 -19.89
CA PRO A 240 5.03 -10.99 -18.60
C PRO A 240 3.95 -10.31 -17.73
N ILE A 241 2.95 -11.08 -17.29
CA ILE A 241 1.84 -10.62 -16.45
C ILE A 241 1.53 -11.63 -15.34
N SER A 242 1.18 -11.18 -14.15
CA SER A 242 0.83 -12.02 -13.01
C SER A 242 -0.52 -11.58 -12.43
N MET A 243 -1.33 -12.56 -12.04
CA MET A 243 -2.64 -12.33 -11.44
C MET A 243 -2.66 -12.77 -9.99
N VAL A 244 -3.04 -11.87 -9.07
CA VAL A 244 -3.45 -12.25 -7.72
C VAL A 244 -4.97 -12.32 -7.70
N VAL A 245 -5.51 -13.55 -7.70
CA VAL A 245 -6.94 -13.82 -7.75
C VAL A 245 -7.47 -14.01 -6.34
N SER A 246 -8.30 -13.08 -5.87
CA SER A 246 -9.02 -13.19 -4.60
C SER A 246 -10.19 -14.16 -4.74
N ILE A 247 -9.88 -15.46 -4.78
CA ILE A 247 -10.86 -16.51 -5.05
C ILE A 247 -11.80 -16.72 -3.86
N ASN A 248 -11.27 -16.67 -2.64
CA ASN A 248 -11.94 -16.90 -1.33
C ASN A 248 -12.67 -18.24 -1.14
N SER A 249 -13.30 -18.79 -2.18
CA SER A 249 -13.89 -20.11 -2.19
C SER A 249 -14.03 -20.61 -3.63
N ALA A 250 -13.66 -21.88 -3.86
CA ALA A 250 -13.94 -22.59 -5.11
C ALA A 250 -15.37 -23.17 -5.16
N ASN A 251 -16.16 -22.97 -4.10
CA ASN A 251 -17.57 -23.32 -4.03
C ASN A 251 -18.43 -22.11 -4.45
N ALA A 252 -19.13 -22.21 -5.58
CA ALA A 252 -19.87 -21.07 -6.14
C ALA A 252 -20.95 -20.49 -5.20
N PRO A 253 -21.83 -21.30 -4.56
CA PRO A 253 -22.76 -20.79 -3.54
C PRO A 253 -22.07 -20.05 -2.39
N LEU A 254 -20.97 -20.60 -1.86
CA LEU A 254 -20.26 -19.98 -0.74
C LEU A 254 -19.51 -18.71 -1.17
N ARG A 255 -18.84 -18.73 -2.32
CA ARG A 255 -18.19 -17.55 -2.90
C ARG A 255 -19.22 -16.43 -3.11
N LYS A 256 -20.41 -16.74 -3.65
CA LYS A 256 -21.51 -15.79 -3.81
C LYS A 256 -21.96 -15.22 -2.45
N LYS A 257 -22.02 -16.04 -1.40
CA LYS A 257 -22.38 -15.59 -0.05
C LYS A 257 -21.34 -14.63 0.52
N ILE A 258 -20.06 -14.99 0.51
CA ILE A 258 -19.00 -14.27 1.23
C ILE A 258 -18.50 -13.04 0.49
N MET A 259 -18.48 -13.08 -0.85
CA MET A 259 -18.05 -11.94 -1.68
C MET A 259 -19.23 -11.08 -2.15
N ARG A 260 -20.47 -11.60 -2.05
CA ARG A 260 -21.66 -11.00 -2.67
C ARG A 260 -21.49 -10.74 -4.17
N SER A 261 -20.65 -11.54 -4.81
CA SER A 261 -20.34 -11.45 -6.23
C SER A 261 -21.55 -11.87 -7.06
N THR A 262 -21.82 -11.13 -8.13
CA THR A 262 -22.85 -11.45 -9.13
C THR A 262 -22.33 -12.41 -10.21
N HIS A 263 -21.01 -12.65 -10.27
CA HIS A 263 -20.35 -13.46 -11.30
C HIS A 263 -19.47 -14.57 -10.68
N ALA A 264 -19.96 -15.23 -9.63
CA ALA A 264 -19.15 -16.16 -8.86
C ALA A 264 -18.53 -17.31 -9.67
N ASP A 265 -19.25 -17.82 -10.66
CA ASP A 265 -18.76 -18.87 -11.54
C ASP A 265 -17.63 -18.42 -12.45
N VAL A 266 -17.60 -17.14 -12.85
CA VAL A 266 -16.55 -16.59 -13.74
C VAL A 266 -15.20 -16.65 -13.02
N GLY A 267 -15.14 -16.16 -11.79
CA GLY A 267 -13.89 -16.14 -11.02
C GLY A 267 -13.34 -17.54 -10.73
N ILE A 268 -14.20 -18.53 -10.50
CA ILE A 268 -13.77 -19.93 -10.29
C ILE A 268 -13.25 -20.53 -11.60
N LYS A 269 -13.96 -20.32 -12.71
CA LYS A 269 -13.58 -20.82 -14.05
C LYS A 269 -12.35 -20.12 -14.63
N ALA A 270 -12.02 -18.92 -14.16
CA ALA A 270 -10.83 -18.20 -14.58
C ALA A 270 -9.52 -18.91 -14.20
N ILE A 271 -9.51 -19.67 -13.10
CA ILE A 271 -8.30 -20.36 -12.60
C ILE A 271 -7.69 -21.33 -13.63
N PRO A 272 -8.42 -22.34 -14.17
CA PRO A 272 -7.86 -23.21 -15.21
C PRO A 272 -7.47 -22.43 -16.46
N LEU A 273 -8.27 -21.44 -16.88
CA LEU A 273 -8.02 -20.63 -18.07
C LEU A 273 -6.71 -19.83 -17.98
N LEU A 274 -6.35 -19.32 -16.80
CA LEU A 274 -5.06 -18.65 -16.57
C LEU A 274 -3.89 -19.60 -16.79
N GLY A 275 -4.00 -20.83 -16.28
CA GLY A 275 -3.01 -21.89 -16.51
C GLY A 275 -2.87 -22.27 -17.98
N GLU A 276 -3.99 -22.49 -18.67
CA GLU A 276 -4.02 -22.80 -20.11
C GLU A 276 -3.43 -21.67 -20.97
N ALA A 277 -3.65 -20.42 -20.58
CA ALA A 277 -3.05 -19.26 -21.23
C ALA A 277 -1.57 -19.06 -20.87
N GLY A 278 -1.00 -19.88 -19.99
CA GLY A 278 0.37 -19.74 -19.48
C GLY A 278 0.59 -18.43 -18.72
N ILE A 279 -0.45 -17.90 -18.07
CA ILE A 279 -0.38 -16.73 -17.20
C ILE A 279 -0.12 -17.22 -15.77
N GLN A 280 0.88 -16.62 -15.14
CA GLN A 280 1.19 -16.90 -13.74
C GLN A 280 0.09 -16.34 -12.83
N PHE A 281 -0.33 -17.11 -11.83
CA PHE A 281 -1.33 -16.64 -10.88
C PHE A 281 -1.10 -17.13 -9.45
N ILE A 282 -1.62 -16.35 -8.51
CA ILE A 282 -1.70 -16.64 -7.08
C ILE A 282 -3.16 -16.66 -6.69
N GLY A 283 -3.58 -17.73 -6.01
CA GLY A 283 -4.89 -17.76 -5.39
C GLY A 283 -4.81 -17.22 -3.97
N SER A 284 -5.62 -16.20 -3.69
CA SER A 284 -5.76 -15.60 -2.37
C SER A 284 -7.10 -16.00 -1.75
N ILE A 285 -7.04 -16.53 -0.54
CA ILE A 285 -8.17 -17.02 0.24
C ILE A 285 -8.15 -16.27 1.57
N VAL A 286 -9.20 -15.50 1.83
CA VAL A 286 -9.49 -15.04 3.19
C VAL A 286 -10.50 -16.00 3.79
N GLY A 287 -10.23 -16.49 5.00
CA GLY A 287 -11.09 -17.46 5.68
C GLY A 287 -11.88 -16.85 6.83
N PRO A 288 -12.90 -15.97 6.60
CA PRO A 288 -13.74 -15.44 7.68
C PRO A 288 -14.48 -16.55 8.43
N ALA A 289 -15.04 -16.25 9.60
CA ALA A 289 -15.74 -17.23 10.43
C ALA A 289 -16.91 -17.92 9.72
N SER A 290 -17.54 -17.26 8.74
CA SER A 290 -18.63 -17.80 7.93
C SER A 290 -18.21 -18.89 6.93
N VAL A 291 -16.90 -19.08 6.72
CA VAL A 291 -16.32 -20.07 5.81
C VAL A 291 -15.82 -21.28 6.61
N PRO A 292 -16.30 -22.51 6.33
CA PRO A 292 -15.75 -23.72 6.94
C PRO A 292 -14.27 -23.88 6.63
N VAL A 293 -13.49 -24.42 7.57
CA VAL A 293 -12.05 -24.65 7.38
C VAL A 293 -11.80 -25.67 6.26
N GLU A 294 -12.74 -26.60 6.08
CA GLU A 294 -12.76 -27.59 5.00
C GLU A 294 -12.87 -26.92 3.62
N ASP A 295 -13.66 -25.85 3.48
CA ASP A 295 -13.76 -25.11 2.22
C ASP A 295 -12.45 -24.36 1.89
N ILE A 296 -11.76 -23.84 2.91
CA ILE A 296 -10.41 -23.28 2.73
C ILE A 296 -9.47 -24.35 2.18
N ALA A 297 -9.52 -25.56 2.75
CA ALA A 297 -8.70 -26.67 2.29
C ALA A 297 -9.05 -27.10 0.86
N ASP A 298 -10.33 -27.23 0.53
CA ASP A 298 -10.79 -27.64 -0.80
C ASP A 298 -10.49 -26.58 -1.86
N THR A 299 -10.61 -25.29 -1.51
CA THR A 299 -10.20 -24.19 -2.38
C THR A 299 -8.69 -24.17 -2.59
N ALA A 300 -7.90 -24.45 -1.56
CA ALA A 300 -6.45 -24.57 -1.70
C ALA A 300 -6.05 -25.78 -2.56
N ARG A 301 -6.74 -26.92 -2.44
CA ARG A 301 -6.58 -28.09 -3.34
C ARG A 301 -6.91 -27.75 -4.79
N TYR A 302 -7.96 -26.96 -5.01
CA TYR A 302 -8.34 -26.50 -6.34
C TYR A 302 -7.22 -25.66 -6.97
N LEU A 303 -6.60 -24.76 -6.21
CA LEU A 303 -5.47 -23.94 -6.68
C LEU A 303 -4.21 -24.77 -6.97
N ASP A 304 -3.86 -25.72 -6.09
CA ASP A 304 -2.70 -26.61 -6.30
C ASP A 304 -2.87 -27.51 -7.55
N ARG A 305 -4.09 -28.02 -7.78
CA ARG A 305 -4.44 -28.80 -8.97
C ARG A 305 -4.15 -28.04 -10.26
N TYR A 306 -4.46 -26.75 -10.30
CA TYR A 306 -4.22 -25.91 -11.47
C TYR A 306 -2.87 -25.19 -11.42
N SER A 307 -1.93 -25.71 -10.63
CA SER A 307 -0.55 -25.24 -10.59
C SER A 307 -0.44 -23.75 -10.28
N ALA A 308 -1.24 -23.24 -9.34
CA ALA A 308 -1.03 -21.88 -8.84
C ALA A 308 0.44 -21.70 -8.42
N LEU A 309 1.01 -20.53 -8.69
CA LEU A 309 2.36 -20.19 -8.24
C LEU A 309 2.44 -20.28 -6.70
N GLN A 310 1.38 -19.83 -6.04
CA GLN A 310 1.30 -19.74 -4.59
C GLN A 310 -0.17 -19.74 -4.16
N VAL A 311 -0.44 -20.35 -3.00
CA VAL A 311 -1.69 -20.16 -2.27
C VAL A 311 -1.45 -19.19 -1.13
N ARG A 312 -2.18 -18.07 -1.09
CA ARG A 312 -2.19 -17.15 0.04
C ARG A 312 -3.42 -17.39 0.91
N LEU A 313 -3.17 -17.76 2.15
CA LEU A 313 -4.14 -17.84 3.22
C LEU A 313 -4.01 -16.57 4.07
N LEU A 314 -4.94 -15.65 3.87
CA LEU A 314 -5.02 -14.44 4.65
C LEU A 314 -5.84 -14.74 5.91
N LEU A 315 -5.22 -14.56 7.07
CA LEU A 315 -5.91 -14.65 8.35
C LEU A 315 -6.92 -13.50 8.43
N PRO A 316 -8.20 -13.80 8.69
CA PRO A 316 -9.26 -12.79 8.61
C PRO A 316 -9.07 -11.70 9.68
N GLY A 317 -9.34 -10.47 9.28
CA GLY A 317 -9.43 -9.32 10.19
C GLY A 317 -10.83 -8.69 10.14
N PHE A 318 -11.26 -8.11 11.25
CA PHE A 318 -12.44 -7.26 11.33
C PHE A 318 -12.13 -6.04 12.19
N THR A 319 -12.86 -4.95 11.92
CA THR A 319 -12.72 -3.67 12.62
C THR A 319 -14.01 -3.40 13.41
N ARG A 320 -13.99 -2.41 14.31
CA ARG A 320 -15.19 -1.92 15.01
C ARG A 320 -16.29 -1.39 14.08
N PHE A 321 -15.94 -1.17 12.81
CA PHE A 321 -16.84 -0.67 11.79
C PHE A 321 -17.58 -1.79 11.04
N HIS A 322 -17.16 -3.04 11.23
CA HIS A 322 -17.91 -4.19 10.74
C HIS A 322 -19.12 -4.46 11.63
N PRO A 323 -20.18 -5.09 11.10
CA PRO A 323 -21.26 -5.63 11.92
C PRO A 323 -20.72 -6.62 12.96
N GLU A 324 -21.34 -6.66 14.14
CA GLU A 324 -20.88 -7.49 15.27
C GLU A 324 -20.89 -8.99 14.92
N GLU A 325 -21.78 -9.41 14.01
CA GLU A 325 -21.90 -10.81 13.56
C GLU A 325 -20.68 -11.32 12.78
N VAL A 326 -19.80 -10.41 12.33
CA VAL A 326 -18.55 -10.74 11.64
C VAL A 326 -17.43 -11.04 12.64
N ALA A 327 -17.58 -10.66 13.91
CA ALA A 327 -16.58 -10.91 14.94
C ALA A 327 -16.43 -12.41 15.24
N PHE A 328 -15.22 -12.80 15.62
CA PHE A 328 -14.90 -14.19 15.99
C PHE A 328 -13.74 -14.25 16.97
N ASP A 329 -13.61 -15.40 17.65
CA ASP A 329 -12.43 -15.69 18.47
C ASP A 329 -11.19 -15.81 17.59
N THR A 330 -10.34 -14.77 17.65
CA THR A 330 -9.19 -14.63 16.76
C THR A 330 -8.15 -15.73 16.97
N PRO A 331 -7.71 -16.06 18.21
CA PRO A 331 -6.76 -17.13 18.44
C PRO A 331 -7.23 -18.50 17.92
N SER A 332 -8.49 -18.88 18.17
CA SER A 332 -9.03 -20.14 17.65
C SER A 332 -9.11 -20.13 16.14
N ARG A 333 -9.74 -19.11 15.54
CA ARG A 333 -9.95 -19.08 14.09
C ARG A 333 -8.64 -19.04 13.32
N TRP A 334 -7.70 -18.20 13.74
CA TRP A 334 -6.39 -18.14 13.09
C TRP A 334 -5.60 -19.43 13.34
N GLY A 335 -5.67 -20.01 14.54
CA GLY A 335 -5.04 -21.29 14.86
C GLY A 335 -5.53 -22.44 13.98
N ASP A 336 -6.83 -22.51 13.69
CA ASP A 336 -7.40 -23.57 12.85
C ASP A 336 -7.00 -23.44 11.37
N ILE A 337 -6.90 -22.21 10.86
CA ILE A 337 -6.36 -21.93 9.52
C ILE A 337 -4.89 -22.33 9.45
N VAL A 338 -4.09 -21.98 10.46
CA VAL A 338 -2.66 -22.33 10.52
C VAL A 338 -2.45 -23.84 10.58
N LYS A 339 -3.19 -24.56 11.44
CA LYS A 339 -3.14 -26.04 11.49
C LYS A 339 -3.49 -26.66 10.15
N THR A 340 -4.51 -26.13 9.49
CA THR A 340 -4.93 -26.60 8.16
C THR A 340 -3.85 -26.37 7.12
N ALA A 341 -3.24 -25.20 7.10
CA ALA A 341 -2.13 -24.90 6.21
C ALA A 341 -0.93 -25.83 6.42
N HIS A 342 -0.55 -26.12 7.67
CA HIS A 342 0.54 -27.05 7.97
C HIS A 342 0.26 -28.48 7.48
N ARG A 343 -0.98 -28.96 7.64
CA ARG A 343 -1.40 -30.25 7.08
C ARG A 343 -1.27 -30.25 5.55
N LEU A 344 -1.81 -29.22 4.89
CA LEU A 344 -1.82 -29.14 3.43
C LEU A 344 -0.42 -28.98 2.80
N ARG A 345 0.54 -28.38 3.51
CA ARG A 345 1.95 -28.32 3.08
C ARG A 345 2.58 -29.70 2.86
N GLN A 346 2.04 -30.75 3.47
CA GLN A 346 2.49 -32.14 3.24
C GLN A 346 1.83 -32.78 2.03
N GLU A 347 0.69 -32.24 1.58
CA GLU A 347 -0.12 -32.75 0.47
C GLU A 347 0.22 -32.07 -0.86
N PHE A 348 0.69 -30.81 -0.83
CA PHE A 348 0.78 -29.94 -2.01
C PHE A 348 2.20 -29.71 -2.51
N SER A 349 2.32 -29.47 -3.81
CA SER A 349 3.56 -28.95 -4.40
C SER A 349 3.54 -27.42 -4.50
N THR A 350 2.37 -26.78 -4.48
CA THR A 350 2.26 -25.32 -4.44
C THR A 350 2.53 -24.80 -3.02
N PRO A 351 3.43 -23.82 -2.83
CA PRO A 351 3.72 -23.26 -1.51
C PRO A 351 2.51 -22.52 -0.93
N ILE A 352 2.24 -22.76 0.36
CA ILE A 352 1.17 -22.10 1.12
C ILE A 352 1.74 -21.01 2.01
N MET A 353 1.22 -19.81 1.80
CA MET A 353 1.60 -18.58 2.50
C MET A 353 0.51 -18.12 3.44
N ILE A 354 0.84 -18.00 4.72
CA ILE A 354 -0.12 -17.52 5.71
C ILE A 354 0.28 -16.09 6.10
N GLN A 355 -0.66 -15.15 6.03
CA GLN A 355 -0.41 -13.74 6.37
C GLN A 355 -1.45 -13.23 7.39
N PRO A 356 -1.04 -12.42 8.40
CA PRO A 356 0.33 -11.95 8.67
C PRO A 356 1.26 -13.09 9.12
N GLY A 357 2.47 -13.11 8.55
CA GLY A 357 3.40 -14.24 8.69
C GLY A 357 3.89 -14.45 10.11
N PHE A 358 4.17 -13.37 10.82
CA PHE A 358 4.67 -13.46 12.19
C PHE A 358 3.70 -14.13 13.15
N PHE A 359 2.38 -14.11 12.93
CA PHE A 359 1.46 -14.77 13.86
C PHE A 359 1.81 -16.25 14.12
N TRP A 360 2.16 -16.97 13.06
CA TRP A 360 2.49 -18.41 13.14
C TRP A 360 4.00 -18.67 13.09
N ASN A 361 4.78 -17.71 12.59
CA ASN A 361 6.21 -17.84 12.35
C ASN A 361 6.98 -16.86 13.23
N GLN A 362 7.30 -17.31 14.44
CA GLN A 362 7.95 -16.53 15.48
C GLN A 362 9.45 -16.87 15.61
N ASP A 363 10.04 -17.54 14.63
CA ASP A 363 11.47 -17.86 14.61
C ASP A 363 12.22 -16.89 13.69
N ILE A 364 13.22 -16.20 14.23
CA ILE A 364 14.07 -15.28 13.46
C ILE A 364 14.99 -16.03 12.47
N SER A 365 15.26 -17.32 12.71
CA SER A 365 16.21 -18.13 11.96
C SER A 365 15.77 -18.38 10.51
N ALA A 366 16.74 -18.56 9.61
CA ALA A 366 16.53 -18.67 8.16
C ALA A 366 15.87 -20.00 7.69
N VAL A 367 14.70 -20.33 8.23
CA VAL A 367 13.87 -21.48 7.84
C VAL A 367 13.01 -21.13 6.62
N LEU A 368 13.04 -22.00 5.61
CA LEU A 368 12.28 -21.89 4.37
C LEU A 368 10.77 -21.96 4.65
N ASP A 369 10.05 -20.92 4.23
CA ASP A 369 8.61 -20.79 4.38
C ASP A 369 7.82 -21.32 3.17
N GLY A 370 8.53 -21.58 2.07
CA GLY A 370 8.01 -22.26 0.89
C GLY A 370 9.09 -22.48 -0.17
N VAL A 371 8.85 -23.44 -1.05
CA VAL A 371 9.66 -23.70 -2.23
C VAL A 371 8.72 -23.75 -3.43
N TYR A 372 9.04 -23.03 -4.50
CA TYR A 372 8.17 -22.93 -5.67
C TYR A 372 8.32 -24.15 -6.58
N ARG A 373 7.20 -24.68 -7.09
CA ARG A 373 7.16 -25.77 -8.07
C ARG A 373 7.98 -25.43 -9.32
N ASN A 374 8.74 -26.39 -9.82
CA ASN A 374 9.64 -26.29 -10.97
C ASN A 374 10.75 -25.23 -10.84
N SER A 375 11.08 -24.82 -9.62
CA SER A 375 12.16 -23.85 -9.36
C SER A 375 13.54 -24.48 -9.19
N PRO A 376 14.64 -23.71 -9.33
CA PRO A 376 15.97 -24.16 -8.94
C PRO A 376 16.04 -24.77 -7.54
N ALA A 377 15.38 -24.15 -6.56
CA ALA A 377 15.32 -24.65 -5.19
C ALA A 377 14.65 -26.03 -5.09
N GLU A 378 13.51 -26.23 -5.75
CA GLU A 378 12.83 -27.53 -5.76
C GLU A 378 13.67 -28.61 -6.45
N ARG A 379 14.27 -28.29 -7.61
CA ARG A 379 15.15 -29.21 -8.35
C ARG A 379 16.39 -29.59 -7.55
N ALA A 380 16.87 -28.67 -6.71
CA ALA A 380 18.00 -28.89 -5.82
C ALA A 380 17.59 -29.65 -4.52
N GLY A 381 16.31 -30.03 -4.39
CA GLY A 381 15.81 -30.87 -3.30
C GLY A 381 15.45 -30.12 -2.02
N LEU A 382 15.38 -28.78 -2.07
CA LEU A 382 14.96 -27.96 -0.94
C LEU A 382 13.46 -28.13 -0.68
N LYS A 383 13.08 -28.02 0.60
CA LYS A 383 11.71 -28.20 1.09
C LYS A 383 11.34 -27.14 2.12
N PHE A 384 10.03 -26.98 2.31
CA PHE A 384 9.52 -26.24 3.46
C PHE A 384 10.11 -26.78 4.77
N GLY A 385 10.53 -25.89 5.66
CA GLY A 385 11.12 -26.27 6.95
C GLY A 385 12.63 -26.53 6.93
N ASP A 386 13.27 -26.56 5.76
CA ASP A 386 14.73 -26.57 5.67
C ASP A 386 15.29 -25.27 6.25
N ARG A 387 16.38 -25.34 7.02
CA ARG A 387 17.05 -24.17 7.56
C ARG A 387 18.34 -23.89 6.81
N ILE A 388 18.48 -22.66 6.30
CA ILE A 388 19.74 -22.18 5.72
C ILE A 388 20.68 -21.82 6.86
N VAL A 389 21.83 -22.48 6.93
CA VAL A 389 22.87 -22.17 7.92
C VAL A 389 24.03 -21.38 7.32
N GLU A 390 24.25 -21.51 6.00
CA GLU A 390 25.32 -20.83 5.28
C GLU A 390 24.92 -20.53 3.83
N ILE A 391 25.34 -19.37 3.31
CA ILE A 391 25.25 -19.00 1.89
C ILE A 391 26.64 -18.57 1.44
N ASP A 392 27.20 -19.23 0.42
CA ASP A 392 28.51 -18.90 -0.17
C ASP A 392 29.65 -18.72 0.86
N GLY A 393 29.70 -19.56 1.91
CA GLY A 393 30.72 -19.44 2.98
C GLY A 393 30.32 -18.53 4.14
N GLN A 394 29.24 -17.75 4.02
CA GLN A 394 28.77 -16.84 5.05
C GLN A 394 27.70 -17.48 5.93
N LEU A 395 27.96 -17.53 7.25
CA LEU A 395 27.00 -17.99 8.24
C LEU A 395 25.76 -17.10 8.26
N ILE A 396 24.60 -17.74 8.32
CA ILE A 396 23.29 -17.10 8.30
C ILE A 396 22.62 -17.24 9.66
N ILE A 397 22.23 -16.11 10.23
CA ILE A 397 21.52 -16.06 11.51
C ILE A 397 20.05 -15.83 11.26
N THR A 398 19.69 -14.87 10.41
CA THR A 398 18.31 -14.42 10.25
C THR A 398 17.72 -14.65 8.85
N LYS A 399 16.39 -14.77 8.76
CA LYS A 399 15.66 -14.80 7.47
C LYS A 399 15.94 -13.58 6.61
N ALA A 400 16.10 -12.42 7.24
CA ALA A 400 16.34 -11.17 6.55
C ALA A 400 17.72 -11.18 5.87
N GLU A 401 18.77 -11.65 6.57
CA GLU A 401 20.11 -11.84 6.01
C GLU A 401 20.09 -12.83 4.84
N ALA A 402 19.41 -13.97 5.00
CA ALA A 402 19.28 -14.97 3.94
C ALA A 402 18.62 -14.38 2.69
N SER A 403 17.52 -13.65 2.87
CA SER A 403 16.81 -12.97 1.78
C SER A 403 17.69 -11.97 1.04
N ASP A 404 18.52 -11.21 1.76
CA ASP A 404 19.40 -10.22 1.16
C ASP A 404 20.54 -10.86 0.36
N LEU A 405 21.14 -11.95 0.84
CA LEU A 405 22.23 -12.67 0.16
C LEU A 405 21.76 -13.53 -1.03
N LEU A 406 20.52 -14.02 -0.97
CA LEU A 406 19.87 -14.67 -2.11
C LEU A 406 19.44 -13.67 -3.19
N ARG A 407 19.44 -12.36 -2.91
CA ARG A 407 19.08 -11.36 -3.90
C ARG A 407 20.13 -11.30 -5.01
N VAL A 408 19.65 -11.14 -6.24
CA VAL A 408 20.48 -11.02 -7.43
C VAL A 408 20.28 -9.64 -8.06
N THR A 409 21.37 -8.88 -8.19
CA THR A 409 21.34 -7.50 -8.71
C THR A 409 21.31 -7.43 -10.24
N PRO A 410 20.76 -6.36 -10.85
CA PRO A 410 20.85 -6.09 -12.31
C PRO A 410 22.27 -6.15 -12.87
N GLU A 411 23.26 -5.69 -12.11
CA GLU A 411 24.66 -5.68 -12.52
C GLU A 411 25.23 -7.10 -12.57
N GLU A 412 24.91 -7.94 -11.58
CA GLU A 412 25.23 -9.36 -11.59
C GLU A 412 24.51 -10.07 -12.77
N LYS A 413 23.29 -9.63 -13.13
CA LYS A 413 22.51 -10.14 -14.28
C LYS A 413 23.16 -9.92 -15.62
N VAL A 414 23.64 -8.72 -15.90
CA VAL A 414 24.29 -8.42 -17.18
C VAL A 414 25.62 -9.14 -17.31
N LYS A 415 26.34 -9.35 -16.19
CA LYS A 415 27.72 -9.83 -16.19
C LYS A 415 27.85 -11.36 -16.30
N HIS A 416 26.95 -12.14 -15.68
CA HIS A 416 27.21 -13.57 -15.45
C HIS A 416 26.31 -14.54 -16.20
N GLY A 417 25.15 -14.11 -16.69
CA GLY A 417 24.18 -15.00 -17.36
C GLY A 417 23.57 -16.01 -16.36
N CYS A 418 24.35 -16.96 -15.85
CA CYS A 418 23.96 -17.99 -14.90
C CYS A 418 24.32 -17.60 -13.46
N PHE A 419 23.34 -17.69 -12.56
CA PHE A 419 23.57 -17.48 -11.13
C PHE A 419 23.76 -18.78 -10.39
N ARG A 420 24.68 -18.75 -9.43
CA ARG A 420 24.88 -19.85 -8.50
C ARG A 420 24.95 -19.32 -7.07
N ARG A 421 24.41 -20.11 -6.15
CA ARG A 421 24.56 -19.93 -4.71
C ARG A 421 24.82 -21.29 -4.09
N SER A 422 25.89 -21.42 -3.33
CA SER A 422 26.11 -22.58 -2.48
C SER A 422 25.36 -22.37 -1.17
N LEU A 423 24.56 -23.36 -0.78
CA LEU A 423 23.80 -23.35 0.46
C LEU A 423 24.23 -24.53 1.32
N LYS A 424 24.38 -24.28 2.62
CA LYS A 424 24.41 -25.35 3.61
C LYS A 424 23.07 -25.37 4.33
N ILE A 425 22.44 -26.53 4.33
CA ILE A 425 21.07 -26.74 4.80
C ILE A 425 21.07 -27.70 5.98
N GLU A 426 20.30 -27.36 7.01
CA GLU A 426 19.96 -28.23 8.13
C GLU A 426 18.52 -28.71 7.97
N ARG A 427 18.33 -30.04 7.97
CA ARG A 427 17.02 -30.72 7.94
C ARG A 427 16.99 -31.81 9.00
N GLY A 428 16.32 -31.55 10.13
CA GLY A 428 16.37 -32.44 11.28
C GLY A 428 17.79 -32.49 11.85
N GLU A 429 18.39 -33.68 11.90
CA GLU A 429 19.79 -33.87 12.34
C GLU A 429 20.79 -33.87 11.18
N GLU A 430 20.32 -33.85 9.93
CA GLU A 430 21.17 -33.89 8.75
C GLU A 430 21.59 -32.49 8.32
N ILE A 431 22.87 -32.34 7.98
CA ILE A 431 23.41 -31.14 7.35
C ILE A 431 24.00 -31.53 6.00
N PHE A 432 23.56 -30.86 4.94
CA PHE A 432 24.01 -31.13 3.57
C PHE A 432 24.20 -29.83 2.78
N GLU A 433 25.01 -29.92 1.73
CA GLU A 433 25.26 -28.79 0.83
C GLU A 433 24.44 -28.93 -0.45
N VAL A 434 23.99 -27.79 -0.97
CA VAL A 434 23.17 -27.68 -2.17
C VAL A 434 23.69 -26.53 -3.02
N GLU A 435 23.96 -26.77 -4.29
CA GLU A 435 24.22 -25.70 -5.25
C GLU A 435 22.90 -25.33 -5.94
N LEU A 436 22.44 -24.09 -5.70
CA LEU A 436 21.37 -23.53 -6.50
C LEU A 436 21.96 -23.01 -7.80
N ARG A 437 21.37 -23.43 -8.92
CA ARG A 437 21.72 -22.94 -10.24
C ARG A 437 20.49 -22.38 -10.92
N ASP A 438 20.51 -21.08 -11.22
CA ASP A 438 19.54 -20.49 -12.14
C ASP A 438 20.13 -20.52 -13.54
N ASP A 439 19.91 -21.65 -14.20
CA ASP A 439 20.22 -21.91 -15.60
C ASP A 439 19.05 -21.61 -16.52
N SER A 440 17.97 -20.99 -16.01
CA SER A 440 16.74 -20.73 -16.79
C SER A 440 16.92 -19.74 -17.95
N LEU A 441 18.15 -19.47 -18.39
CA LEU A 441 18.53 -18.42 -19.31
C LEU A 441 17.92 -18.49 -20.70
N LEU A 442 17.39 -19.62 -21.16
CA LEU A 442 16.91 -19.73 -22.53
C LEU A 442 15.71 -20.67 -22.62
N HIS A 443 14.56 -20.12 -23.06
CA HIS A 443 13.48 -20.80 -23.79
C HIS A 443 12.74 -21.95 -23.07
N ASP A 444 13.15 -22.35 -21.87
CA ASP A 444 12.53 -23.43 -21.12
C ASP A 444 11.29 -22.95 -20.34
N ASP A 445 10.18 -23.68 -20.52
CA ASP A 445 8.97 -23.51 -19.75
C ASP A 445 9.07 -24.29 -18.43
N HIS A 446 9.06 -23.54 -17.32
CA HIS A 446 9.03 -24.04 -15.96
C HIS A 446 7.77 -23.56 -15.23
N TYR A 447 6.63 -23.52 -15.91
CA TYR A 447 5.35 -23.16 -15.29
C TYR A 447 5.11 -23.95 -13.99
N PRO A 448 4.68 -23.31 -12.89
CA PRO A 448 4.29 -21.91 -12.77
C PRO A 448 5.44 -20.94 -12.41
N TYR A 449 6.63 -21.44 -12.10
CA TYR A 449 7.76 -20.62 -11.67
C TYR A 449 8.33 -19.76 -12.81
N LYS A 450 8.45 -20.32 -14.03
CA LYS A 450 8.77 -19.58 -15.28
C LYS A 450 7.83 -19.98 -16.40
N PRO A 451 6.73 -19.26 -16.66
CA PRO A 451 6.00 -19.51 -17.89
C PRO A 451 6.84 -19.14 -19.12
N ALA A 452 6.58 -19.79 -20.26
CA ALA A 452 7.15 -19.38 -21.54
C ALA A 452 6.86 -17.90 -21.83
N GLY A 453 7.88 -17.17 -22.32
CA GLY A 453 7.81 -15.74 -22.61
C GLY A 453 8.13 -14.82 -21.42
N TYR A 454 8.45 -15.37 -20.24
CA TYR A 454 8.87 -14.59 -19.07
C TYR A 454 10.41 -14.55 -19.03
N GLY A 455 10.97 -13.35 -18.85
CA GLY A 455 12.40 -13.13 -18.71
C GLY A 455 12.97 -13.73 -17.42
N ILE A 456 14.30 -13.88 -17.38
CA ILE A 456 15.05 -14.30 -16.17
C ILE A 456 14.84 -13.27 -15.04
N CYS A 457 14.61 -12.01 -15.42
CA CYS A 457 14.65 -10.84 -14.56
C CYS A 457 13.28 -10.33 -14.10
N ASP A 458 12.18 -10.82 -14.67
CA ASP A 458 10.79 -10.53 -14.24
C ASP A 458 10.52 -11.03 -12.81
N ARG A 459 11.49 -11.77 -12.26
CA ARG A 459 11.42 -12.71 -11.15
C ARG A 459 11.86 -12.17 -9.81
N SER A 460 11.99 -10.85 -9.65
CA SER A 460 11.81 -10.28 -8.31
C SER A 460 10.33 -10.29 -7.94
N PHE A 461 9.66 -11.44 -8.08
CA PHE A 461 8.39 -11.67 -7.43
C PHE A 461 8.68 -11.64 -5.93
N ARG A 462 8.51 -10.48 -5.28
CA ARG A 462 8.63 -10.30 -3.82
C ARG A 462 9.88 -10.94 -3.18
N GLY A 463 11.04 -10.86 -3.83
CA GLY A 463 12.30 -11.36 -3.27
C GLY A 463 12.57 -12.87 -3.38
N ASN A 464 11.82 -13.61 -4.20
CA ASN A 464 11.91 -15.08 -4.27
C ASN A 464 12.93 -15.61 -5.30
N THR A 465 14.19 -15.18 -5.21
CA THR A 465 15.26 -15.68 -6.08
C THR A 465 15.41 -17.19 -5.93
N PHE A 466 15.72 -17.89 -7.01
CA PHE A 466 15.85 -19.36 -7.07
C PHE A 466 14.59 -20.17 -6.71
N GLY A 467 13.47 -19.50 -6.43
CA GLY A 467 12.24 -20.15 -5.96
C GLY A 467 12.29 -20.58 -4.51
N ILE A 468 13.12 -19.93 -3.71
CA ILE A 468 13.03 -19.94 -2.25
C ILE A 468 12.04 -18.86 -1.83
N HIS A 469 11.14 -19.21 -0.90
CA HIS A 469 10.31 -18.25 -0.20
C HIS A 469 10.71 -18.16 1.27
N LEU A 470 11.01 -16.95 1.72
CA LEU A 470 11.19 -16.57 3.11
C LEU A 470 10.20 -15.44 3.40
N ILE A 471 9.40 -15.59 4.44
CA ILE A 471 8.58 -14.49 4.96
C ILE A 471 9.52 -13.40 5.46
N ASP A 472 9.12 -12.14 5.28
CA ASP A 472 9.86 -10.98 5.78
C ASP A 472 10.37 -11.24 7.21
N GLY A 473 11.69 -11.18 7.40
CA GLY A 473 12.34 -11.48 8.67
C GLY A 473 12.71 -10.23 9.45
N PHE A 474 12.99 -10.38 10.76
CA PHE A 474 13.53 -9.30 11.57
C PHE A 474 14.97 -8.96 11.16
N ARG A 475 15.19 -7.71 10.74
CA ARG A 475 16.49 -7.16 10.36
C ARG A 475 17.25 -6.69 11.58
N LEU A 476 18.40 -7.27 11.89
CA LEU A 476 19.23 -6.87 13.03
C LEU A 476 19.69 -5.41 12.92
N GLU A 477 19.84 -4.87 11.71
CA GLU A 477 20.16 -3.46 11.47
C GLU A 477 19.12 -2.51 12.07
N SER A 478 17.88 -2.98 12.26
CA SER A 478 16.83 -2.20 12.93
C SER A 478 17.21 -1.81 14.35
N LEU A 479 17.99 -2.65 15.05
CA LEU A 479 18.50 -2.36 16.38
C LEU A 479 19.51 -1.21 16.34
N LYS A 480 20.36 -1.15 15.31
CA LYS A 480 21.27 -0.03 15.10
C LYS A 480 20.50 1.28 14.95
N THR A 481 19.40 1.29 14.19
CA THR A 481 18.55 2.49 14.04
C THR A 481 17.94 2.95 15.37
N ILE A 482 17.54 2.02 16.25
CA ILE A 482 17.08 2.35 17.60
C ILE A 482 18.20 3.04 18.38
N LYS A 483 19.41 2.47 18.39
CA LYS A 483 20.55 3.06 19.08
C LYS A 483 20.91 4.44 18.53
N GLU A 484 21.01 4.58 17.22
CA GLU A 484 21.29 5.85 16.55
C GLU A 484 20.23 6.91 16.87
N SER A 485 18.96 6.52 17.01
CA SER A 485 17.89 7.42 17.45
C SER A 485 18.09 7.86 18.90
N VAL A 486 18.38 6.94 19.81
CA VAL A 486 18.62 7.30 21.23
C VAL A 486 19.85 8.20 21.39
N ASP A 487 20.94 7.91 20.67
CA ASP A 487 22.20 8.65 20.76
C ASP A 487 22.07 10.13 20.31
N LYS A 488 21.02 10.49 19.55
CA LYS A 488 20.71 11.89 19.19
C LYS A 488 20.21 12.72 20.37
N HIS A 489 19.76 12.09 21.44
CA HIS A 489 19.12 12.75 22.59
C HIS A 489 19.95 12.52 23.87
N PRO A 490 21.06 13.27 24.06
CA PRO A 490 21.88 13.13 25.25
C PRO A 490 21.08 13.45 26.51
N GLY A 491 21.15 12.56 27.50
CA GLY A 491 20.42 12.69 28.77
C GLY A 491 19.13 11.88 28.87
N VAL A 492 18.66 11.30 27.77
CA VAL A 492 17.59 10.28 27.80
C VAL A 492 18.06 9.07 28.60
N ARG A 493 17.22 8.61 29.54
CA ARG A 493 17.43 7.39 30.33
C ARG A 493 16.31 6.39 30.15
N LYS A 494 15.08 6.85 29.92
CA LYS A 494 13.88 6.03 29.74
C LYS A 494 13.35 6.13 28.32
N VAL A 495 13.50 5.04 27.57
CA VAL A 495 13.04 4.93 26.18
C VAL A 495 11.80 4.04 26.14
N LEU A 496 10.73 4.52 25.52
CA LEU A 496 9.56 3.71 25.20
C LEU A 496 9.57 3.37 23.71
N LEU A 497 9.71 2.08 23.38
CA LEU A 497 9.69 1.58 22.01
C LEU A 497 8.33 0.95 21.69
N PHE A 498 7.64 1.48 20.67
CA PHE A 498 6.43 0.86 20.15
C PHE A 498 6.75 -0.27 19.17
N THR A 499 6.01 -1.38 19.30
CA THR A 499 6.01 -2.52 18.38
C THR A 499 4.60 -3.10 18.27
N THR A 500 4.44 -4.22 17.56
CA THR A 500 3.18 -4.95 17.43
C THR A 500 3.18 -6.25 18.23
N PRO A 501 2.00 -6.84 18.51
CA PRO A 501 1.94 -8.18 19.09
C PRO A 501 2.66 -9.23 18.22
N LEU A 502 2.70 -8.98 16.91
CA LEU A 502 3.30 -9.87 15.92
C LEU A 502 4.84 -9.87 16.00
N ALA A 503 5.48 -8.71 16.20
CA ALA A 503 6.92 -8.58 16.16
C ALA A 503 7.64 -8.75 17.51
N LYS A 504 6.88 -8.73 18.62
CA LYS A 504 7.43 -8.68 19.99
C LYS A 504 8.45 -9.78 20.30
N ASN A 505 8.20 -11.04 19.94
CA ASN A 505 9.14 -12.12 20.27
C ASN A 505 10.36 -12.14 19.35
N LEU A 506 10.19 -11.76 18.08
CA LEU A 506 11.31 -11.62 17.14
C LEU A 506 12.26 -10.51 17.60
N PHE A 507 11.72 -9.41 18.12
CA PHE A 507 12.52 -8.37 18.75
C PHE A 507 13.31 -8.91 19.96
N ALA A 508 12.66 -9.69 20.83
CA ALA A 508 13.34 -10.30 21.98
C ALA A 508 14.49 -11.24 21.55
N GLN A 509 14.28 -12.05 20.50
CA GLN A 509 15.33 -12.90 19.94
C GLN A 509 16.48 -12.09 19.34
N ALA A 510 16.18 -11.03 18.59
CA ALA A 510 17.18 -10.13 18.03
C ALA A 510 18.05 -9.50 19.14
N MET A 511 17.43 -9.04 20.22
CA MET A 511 18.14 -8.52 21.39
C MET A 511 19.05 -9.57 22.05
N MET A 512 18.61 -10.83 22.13
CA MET A 512 19.44 -11.92 22.65
C MET A 512 20.65 -12.22 21.76
N ILE A 513 20.50 -12.12 20.43
CA ILE A 513 21.59 -12.31 19.46
C ILE A 513 22.66 -11.23 19.65
N VAL A 514 22.25 -9.96 19.78
CA VAL A 514 23.20 -8.83 19.87
C VAL A 514 23.64 -8.48 21.29
N ARG A 515 23.16 -9.18 22.33
CA ARG A 515 23.38 -8.79 23.75
C ARG A 515 24.85 -8.62 24.15
N ASN A 516 25.76 -9.30 23.47
CA ASN A 516 27.20 -9.28 23.74
C ASN A 516 27.99 -8.48 22.67
N SER A 517 27.31 -7.84 21.73
CA SER A 517 27.92 -7.00 20.70
C SER A 517 28.33 -5.67 21.32
N PRO A 518 29.63 -5.30 21.27
CA PRO A 518 30.12 -4.00 21.74
C PRO A 518 29.39 -2.81 21.10
N GLU A 519 28.92 -3.00 19.86
CA GLU A 519 28.19 -2.00 19.08
C GLU A 519 26.78 -1.74 19.63
N PHE A 520 26.23 -2.67 20.42
CA PHE A 520 24.87 -2.62 20.96
C PHE A 520 24.83 -2.68 22.50
N HIS A 521 25.69 -1.89 23.15
CA HIS A 521 25.63 -1.67 24.59
C HIS A 521 24.62 -0.56 24.95
N MET A 522 23.58 -0.90 25.72
CA MET A 522 22.53 0.02 26.20
C MET A 522 22.39 0.04 27.72
N ASP A 523 23.44 -0.33 28.47
CA ASP A 523 23.38 -0.59 29.92
C ASP A 523 22.91 0.60 30.79
N SER A 524 23.05 1.84 30.29
CA SER A 524 22.59 3.05 30.96
C SER A 524 21.14 3.45 30.65
N LEU A 525 20.43 2.66 29.84
CA LEU A 525 19.10 2.96 29.33
C LEU A 525 18.08 1.94 29.83
N GLU A 526 16.97 2.44 30.36
CA GLU A 526 15.75 1.67 30.54
C GLU A 526 14.97 1.69 29.22
N VAL A 527 15.04 0.58 28.46
CA VAL A 527 14.24 0.42 27.23
C VAL A 527 13.01 -0.43 27.55
N ARG A 528 11.83 0.20 27.46
CA ARG A 528 10.54 -0.48 27.61
C ARG A 528 9.89 -0.68 26.25
N VAL A 529 9.66 -1.94 25.88
CA VAL A 529 8.92 -2.29 24.67
C VAL A 529 7.42 -2.36 24.99
N THR A 530 6.59 -1.72 24.18
CA THR A 530 5.14 -1.69 24.38
C THR A 530 4.37 -1.79 23.06
N VAL A 531 3.07 -2.07 23.16
CA VAL A 531 2.15 -2.15 22.03
C VAL A 531 1.00 -1.17 22.26
N ALA A 532 0.77 -0.25 21.31
CA ALA A 532 -0.40 0.62 21.34
C ALA A 532 -1.68 -0.19 21.10
N GLU A 533 -2.76 0.19 21.77
CA GLU A 533 -4.06 -0.42 21.50
C GLU A 533 -4.66 0.26 20.27
N GLN A 534 -5.15 -0.53 19.32
CA GLN A 534 -5.80 -0.05 18.10
C GLN A 534 -7.24 0.39 18.41
N THR A 535 -7.43 1.54 19.04
CA THR A 535 -8.77 2.00 19.47
C THR A 535 -9.59 2.56 18.32
N TYR A 536 -8.94 3.17 17.33
CA TYR A 536 -9.62 3.70 16.15
C TYR A 536 -10.19 2.59 15.28
N TRP A 537 -9.37 1.60 14.92
CA TRP A 537 -9.86 0.48 14.12
C TRP A 537 -10.64 -0.53 14.96
N GLY A 538 -10.23 -0.76 16.20
CA GLY A 538 -10.81 -1.80 17.06
C GLY A 538 -10.80 -3.18 16.42
N GLY A 539 -11.72 -4.04 16.87
CA GLY A 539 -11.82 -5.42 16.39
C GLY A 539 -10.56 -6.21 16.73
N ASN A 540 -10.03 -6.96 15.75
CA ASN A 540 -8.84 -7.80 15.94
C ASN A 540 -7.62 -7.30 15.13
N ILE A 541 -7.59 -6.01 14.78
CA ILE A 541 -6.47 -5.43 14.04
C ILE A 541 -5.23 -5.38 14.93
N VAL A 542 -4.15 -6.00 14.44
CA VAL A 542 -2.86 -6.12 15.16
C VAL A 542 -1.66 -5.62 14.33
N ILE A 543 -1.92 -5.13 13.11
CA ILE A 543 -0.88 -4.57 12.22
C ILE A 543 -0.63 -3.11 12.61
N GLY A 544 0.64 -2.75 12.75
CA GLY A 544 1.14 -1.47 13.23
C GLY A 544 0.84 -0.31 12.31
N ASP A 545 0.84 -0.55 11.00
CA ASP A 545 0.58 0.42 9.92
C ASP A 545 -0.78 1.10 10.02
N LEU A 546 -1.72 0.44 10.71
CA LEU A 546 -3.07 0.93 10.85
C LEU A 546 -3.25 1.83 12.09
N HIS A 547 -2.25 1.97 12.97
CA HIS A 547 -2.38 2.88 14.11
C HIS A 547 -2.61 4.32 13.64
N VAL A 548 -3.37 5.07 14.43
CA VAL A 548 -3.51 6.51 14.24
C VAL A 548 -2.78 7.26 15.35
N VAL A 549 -2.49 8.54 15.13
CA VAL A 549 -1.82 9.44 16.10
C VAL A 549 -2.50 9.39 17.48
N GLN A 550 -3.82 9.22 17.52
CA GLN A 550 -4.58 9.16 18.76
C GLN A 550 -4.25 7.92 19.60
N ASP A 551 -4.04 6.75 18.99
CA ASP A 551 -3.75 5.50 19.71
C ASP A 551 -2.46 5.63 20.53
N TYR A 552 -1.43 6.26 19.96
CA TYR A 552 -0.16 6.53 20.65
C TYR A 552 -0.33 7.54 21.79
N ILE A 553 -1.06 8.64 21.57
CA ILE A 553 -1.32 9.65 22.61
C ILE A 553 -2.00 9.02 23.83
N ASP A 554 -3.04 8.21 23.59
CA ASP A 554 -3.82 7.60 24.66
C ASP A 554 -3.00 6.52 25.39
N HIS A 555 -2.19 5.75 24.68
CA HIS A 555 -1.27 4.80 25.29
C HIS A 555 -0.24 5.49 26.20
N ILE A 556 0.41 6.56 25.74
CA ILE A 556 1.42 7.30 26.52
C ILE A 556 0.78 7.91 27.77
N ARG A 557 -0.40 8.52 27.65
CA ARG A 557 -1.13 9.10 28.79
C ARG A 557 -1.53 8.06 29.83
N ARG A 558 -1.91 6.85 29.39
CA ARG A 558 -2.22 5.74 30.30
C ARG A 558 -0.97 5.29 31.06
N LEU A 559 0.19 5.22 30.41
CA LEU A 559 1.45 4.90 31.09
C LEU A 559 1.84 5.97 32.11
N ASP A 560 1.71 7.25 31.75
CA ASP A 560 2.03 8.39 32.64
C ASP A 560 1.15 8.38 33.90
N ARG A 561 -0.17 8.17 33.73
CA ARG A 561 -1.10 7.95 34.86
C ARG A 561 -0.76 6.72 35.71
N GLY A 562 -0.15 5.71 35.10
CA GLY A 562 0.35 4.51 35.77
C GLY A 562 1.73 4.68 36.42
N GLY A 563 2.29 5.90 36.45
CA GLY A 563 3.58 6.20 37.08
C GLY A 563 4.80 5.95 36.20
N TYR A 564 4.62 5.66 34.90
CA TYR A 564 5.72 5.51 33.95
C TYR A 564 5.69 6.63 32.92
N ARG A 565 6.65 7.55 33.03
CA ARG A 565 6.87 8.61 32.05
C ARG A 565 8.21 8.39 31.32
N PRO A 566 8.19 8.11 30.01
CA PRO A 566 9.43 8.02 29.24
C PRO A 566 10.00 9.40 28.93
N ASP A 567 11.31 9.45 28.68
CA ASP A 567 12.02 10.64 28.20
C ASP A 567 11.91 10.76 26.68
N LEU A 568 11.93 9.60 25.98
CA LEU A 568 11.87 9.48 24.52
C LEU A 568 10.93 8.33 24.12
N VAL A 569 10.11 8.59 23.10
CA VAL A 569 9.24 7.60 22.47
C VAL A 569 9.73 7.33 21.05
N LEU A 570 9.94 6.05 20.74
CA LEU A 570 10.33 5.58 19.43
C LEU A 570 9.15 4.84 18.76
N ILE A 571 8.77 5.28 17.56
CA ILE A 571 7.62 4.73 16.83
C ILE A 571 8.06 4.32 15.42
N PRO A 572 7.77 3.09 14.95
CA PRO A 572 7.94 2.72 13.54
C PRO A 572 7.20 3.72 12.62
N ARG A 573 7.87 4.24 11.59
CA ARG A 573 7.31 5.32 10.74
C ARG A 573 6.08 4.93 9.92
N SER A 574 5.79 3.65 9.77
CA SER A 574 4.88 3.12 8.74
C SER A 574 3.43 3.58 8.79
N PHE A 575 2.95 3.95 9.97
CA PHE A 575 1.57 4.42 10.16
C PHE A 575 1.33 5.84 9.59
N VAL A 576 2.39 6.53 9.14
CA VAL A 576 2.30 7.85 8.51
C VAL A 576 2.89 7.87 7.11
N GLY A 577 2.33 8.74 6.25
CA GLY A 577 2.89 9.04 4.93
C GLY A 577 4.19 9.84 4.98
N GLU A 578 4.73 10.19 3.80
CA GLU A 578 6.03 10.88 3.70
C GLU A 578 6.08 12.22 4.47
N TRP A 579 4.95 12.92 4.53
CA TRP A 579 4.82 14.17 5.27
C TRP A 579 4.54 13.99 6.77
N GLY A 580 4.51 12.75 7.27
CA GLY A 580 4.26 12.45 8.68
C GLY A 580 2.80 12.57 9.10
N PHE A 581 1.86 12.37 8.18
CA PHE A 581 0.44 12.35 8.46
C PHE A 581 -0.10 10.91 8.49
N ASP A 582 -0.90 10.58 9.49
CA ASP A 582 -1.60 9.30 9.57
C ASP A 582 -2.76 9.21 8.57
N VAL A 583 -3.45 8.07 8.55
CA VAL A 583 -4.61 7.83 7.66
C VAL A 583 -5.81 8.76 7.91
N LEU A 584 -5.86 9.45 9.07
CA LEU A 584 -6.86 10.49 9.37
C LEU A 584 -6.36 11.90 9.02
N GLY A 585 -5.14 12.00 8.51
CA GLY A 585 -4.48 13.25 8.16
C GLY A 585 -4.06 14.07 9.39
N ARG A 586 -3.77 13.43 10.52
CA ARG A 586 -3.18 14.06 11.71
C ARG A 586 -1.68 13.93 11.69
N SER A 587 -0.98 14.97 12.12
CA SER A 587 0.49 14.97 12.13
C SER A 587 1.02 14.19 13.32
N TYR A 588 2.05 13.35 13.12
CA TYR A 588 2.72 12.65 14.23
C TYR A 588 3.29 13.61 15.29
N LEU A 589 3.62 14.85 14.91
CA LEU A 589 4.08 15.89 15.83
C LEU A 589 3.04 16.25 16.90
N GLU A 590 1.76 15.93 16.68
CA GLU A 590 0.74 16.08 17.71
C GLU A 590 0.95 15.17 18.91
N ILE A 591 1.66 14.04 18.75
CA ILE A 591 1.97 13.12 19.86
C ILE A 591 2.79 13.89 20.90
N GLU A 592 3.94 14.42 20.52
CA GLU A 592 4.81 15.21 21.39
C GLU A 592 4.08 16.44 21.96
N ARG A 593 3.36 17.20 21.12
CA ARG A 593 2.62 18.40 21.57
C ARG A 593 1.56 18.08 22.64
N LYS A 594 0.92 16.91 22.58
CA LYS A 594 -0.19 16.54 23.48
C LYS A 594 0.23 15.72 24.70
N THR A 595 1.41 15.11 24.67
CA THR A 595 1.96 14.31 25.78
C THR A 595 3.09 15.02 26.52
N GLY A 596 3.78 15.96 25.86
CA GLY A 596 4.98 16.60 26.39
C GLY A 596 6.17 15.63 26.51
N VAL A 597 6.19 14.57 25.70
CA VAL A 597 7.27 13.57 25.64
C VAL A 597 7.87 13.60 24.23
N LEU A 598 9.20 13.59 24.14
CA LEU A 598 9.91 13.60 22.85
C LEU A 598 9.54 12.39 22.00
N VAL A 599 9.33 12.60 20.70
CA VAL A 599 8.97 11.53 19.76
C VAL A 599 9.94 11.49 18.60
N GLU A 600 10.46 10.30 18.30
CA GLU A 600 11.22 10.05 17.07
C GLU A 600 10.59 8.89 16.28
N LEU A 601 10.50 9.10 14.96
CA LEU A 601 10.05 8.07 14.03
C LEU A 601 11.24 7.24 13.56
N LEU A 602 11.15 5.92 13.71
CA LEU A 602 12.15 4.98 13.22
C LEU A 602 11.96 4.75 11.73
N THR A 603 12.91 5.24 10.93
CA THR A 603 12.97 5.00 9.49
C THR A 603 13.49 3.58 9.21
N ASN A 604 13.06 2.98 8.10
CA ASN A 604 13.54 1.67 7.63
C ASN A 604 13.28 0.46 8.55
N VAL A 605 12.49 0.60 9.61
CA VAL A 605 12.12 -0.55 10.45
C VAL A 605 10.72 -1.06 10.09
N ARG A 606 10.66 -1.87 9.02
CA ARG A 606 9.39 -2.47 8.57
C ARG A 606 8.89 -3.64 9.43
N VAL A 607 9.78 -4.20 10.24
CA VAL A 607 9.52 -5.46 10.94
C VAL A 607 8.98 -5.23 12.35
N MET A 608 9.07 -4.01 12.89
CA MET A 608 8.41 -3.65 14.15
C MET A 608 6.95 -3.22 13.96
N MET A 609 6.46 -3.27 12.71
CA MET A 609 5.10 -2.96 12.31
C MET A 609 4.16 -4.17 12.42
#